data_AF-A0A7U9XFL4-F1
#
_entry.id   AF-A0A7U9XFL4-F1
#
_cell.length_a   1.000
_cell.length_b   1.000
_cell.length_c   1.000
_cell.angle_alpha   90.00
_cell.angle_beta   90.00
_cell.angle_gamma   90.00
#
_symmetry.space_group_name_H-M   'P 1'
#
loop_
_entity.id
_entity.type
_entity.pdbx_description
1 polymer ?
#
loop_
_entity_poly.entity_id
_entity_poly.type
_entity_poly.pdbx_seq_one_letter_code
_entity_poly.pdbx_strand_id
1 'polypeptide(L)'
;MAIGNFGQCGGCGCRILWIRTKAGKNMPCNPTMLNYRKEPGGKEKIVTQDGEVVSGITGVSPEEADGIGYTSHFATCTQAKRFRRRG
;
A
#
# COMPACT_ATOMS: atom_id res chain seq x y z
N MET A 1 -0.97 0.91 -17.91
CA MET A 1 -1.63 0.63 -16.62
C MET A 1 -0.92 -0.54 -15.97
N ALA A 2 0.04 -0.30 -15.07
CA ALA A 2 0.75 -1.40 -14.42
C ALA A 2 0.01 -1.79 -13.13
N ILE A 3 -1.06 -2.57 -13.27
CA ILE A 3 -1.51 -3.43 -12.18
C ILE A 3 -0.32 -4.35 -11.84
N GLY A 4 0.22 -4.18 -10.64
CA GLY A 4 1.40 -4.91 -10.17
C GLY A 4 1.27 -6.42 -10.29
N ASN A 5 2.39 -7.14 -10.21
CA ASN A 5 2.32 -8.61 -10.19
C ASN A 5 1.78 -9.10 -8.83
N PHE A 6 0.91 -10.11 -8.83
CA PHE A 6 0.50 -10.75 -7.59
C PHE A 6 1.62 -11.63 -7.05
N GLY A 7 1.72 -11.74 -5.74
CA GLY A 7 2.62 -12.66 -5.07
C GLY A 7 2.08 -13.09 -3.71
N GLN A 8 2.91 -13.81 -2.98
CA GLN A 8 2.63 -14.21 -1.61
C GLN A 8 3.65 -13.57 -0.67
N CYS A 9 3.18 -13.05 0.46
CA CYS A 9 4.06 -12.55 1.50
C CYS A 9 4.82 -13.72 2.12
N GLY A 10 6.15 -13.74 2.01
CA GLY A 10 6.98 -14.81 2.57
C GLY A 10 6.97 -14.89 4.11
N GLY A 11 6.29 -13.97 4.79
CA GLY A 11 6.24 -13.91 6.26
C GLY A 11 4.94 -14.49 6.80
N CYS A 12 3.80 -13.96 6.32
CA CYS A 12 2.47 -14.37 6.77
C CYS A 12 1.70 -15.23 5.77
N GLY A 13 2.19 -15.44 4.54
CA GLY A 13 1.52 -16.24 3.52
C GLY A 13 0.34 -15.56 2.82
N CYS A 14 -0.02 -14.32 3.19
CA CYS A 14 -1.11 -13.59 2.54
C CYS A 14 -0.78 -13.24 1.08
N ARG A 15 -1.81 -13.18 0.23
CA ARG A 15 -1.69 -12.64 -1.13
C ARG A 15 -1.37 -11.16 -1.07
N ILE A 16 -0.40 -10.73 -1.87
CA ILE A 16 0.05 -9.33 -1.98
C ILE A 16 0.08 -8.90 -3.44
N LEU A 17 0.00 -7.60 -3.65
CA LEU A 17 0.19 -6.93 -4.93
C LEU A 17 1.53 -6.19 -4.91
N TRP A 18 2.41 -6.48 -5.86
CA TRP A 18 3.70 -5.81 -5.97
C TRP A 18 3.61 -4.60 -6.87
N ILE A 19 3.54 -3.41 -6.27
CA ILE A 19 3.49 -2.15 -7.03
C ILE A 19 4.89 -1.55 -7.10
N ARG A 20 5.35 -1.25 -8.31
CA ARG A 20 6.59 -0.51 -8.53
C ARG A 20 6.35 0.95 -8.15
N THR A 21 7.01 1.44 -7.11
CA THR A 21 6.88 2.84 -6.70
C THR A 21 7.68 3.77 -7.60
N LYS A 22 7.29 5.05 -7.66
CA LYS A 22 8.06 6.11 -8.34
C LYS A 22 9.49 6.23 -7.82
N ALA A 23 9.73 5.89 -6.55
CA ALA A 23 11.07 5.83 -5.95
C ALA A 23 11.92 4.64 -6.45
N GLY A 24 11.41 3.83 -7.38
CA GLY A 24 12.16 2.72 -7.97
C GLY A 24 12.32 1.52 -7.04
N LYS A 25 11.38 1.28 -6.12
CA LYS A 25 11.33 0.05 -5.31
C LYS A 25 9.98 -0.63 -5.44
N ASN A 26 9.95 -1.96 -5.36
CA ASN A 26 8.67 -2.68 -5.32
C ASN A 26 8.13 -2.62 -3.89
N MET A 27 6.87 -2.19 -3.76
CA MET A 27 6.15 -2.16 -2.49
C MET A 27 5.13 -3.30 -2.46
N PRO A 28 5.15 -4.16 -1.44
CA PRO A 28 4.07 -5.11 -1.23
C PRO A 28 2.85 -4.36 -0.67
N CYS A 29 1.72 -4.50 -1.35
CA CYS A 29 0.45 -3.89 -1.01
C CYS A 29 -0.61 -4.97 -0.78
N ASN A 30 -1.62 -4.65 0.04
CA ASN A 30 -2.80 -5.49 0.10
C ASN A 30 -3.52 -5.42 -1.25
N PRO A 31 -4.07 -6.54 -1.77
CA PRO A 31 -4.69 -6.57 -3.10
C PRO A 31 -6.03 -5.85 -3.17
N THR A 32 -6.61 -5.49 -2.02
CA THR A 32 -7.88 -4.77 -1.92
C THR A 32 -7.70 -3.30 -2.28
N MET A 33 -8.50 -2.83 -3.24
CA MET A 33 -8.61 -1.41 -3.56
C MET A 33 -9.45 -0.69 -2.51
N LEU A 34 -9.06 0.54 -2.20
CA LEU A 34 -9.74 1.40 -1.23
C LEU A 34 -9.73 2.85 -1.69
N ASN A 35 -10.77 3.57 -1.31
CA ASN A 35 -10.81 5.02 -1.43
C ASN A 35 -9.88 5.62 -0.38
N TYR A 36 -9.13 6.65 -0.77
CA TYR A 36 -8.29 7.41 0.14
C TYR A 36 -8.50 8.91 -0.04
N ARG A 37 -8.20 9.64 1.03
CA ARG A 37 -8.05 11.09 1.01
C ARG A 37 -6.64 11.45 1.47
N LYS A 38 -5.97 12.34 0.74
CA LYS A 38 -4.64 12.86 1.09
C LYS A 38 -4.79 13.76 2.30
N GLU A 39 -4.05 13.46 3.36
CA GLU A 39 -4.03 14.29 4.55
C GLU A 39 -2.59 14.47 5.04
N PRO A 40 -2.10 15.72 5.18
CA PRO A 40 -0.79 15.99 5.77
C PRO A 40 -0.70 15.38 7.18
N GLY A 41 0.27 14.48 7.38
CA GLY A 41 0.42 13.77 8.66
C GLY A 41 -0.48 12.53 8.83
N GLY A 42 -1.22 12.12 7.79
CA GLY A 42 -1.99 10.88 7.79
C GLY A 42 -1.13 9.67 8.14
N LYS A 43 -1.68 8.79 8.99
CA LYS A 43 -0.96 7.63 9.53
C LYS A 43 -0.79 6.52 8.49
N GLU A 44 -1.70 6.43 7.53
CA GLU A 44 -1.65 5.39 6.50
C GLU A 44 -0.75 5.78 5.33
N LYS A 45 -0.01 4.78 4.83
CA LYS A 45 0.76 4.88 3.58
C LYS A 45 -0.06 4.20 2.49
N ILE A 46 -0.66 5.01 1.64
CA ILE A 46 -1.42 4.56 0.48
C ILE A 46 -0.50 4.57 -0.73
N VAL A 47 -0.52 3.49 -1.50
CA VAL A 47 0.20 3.37 -2.77
C VAL A 47 -0.82 3.42 -3.89
N THR A 48 -0.68 4.38 -4.80
CA THR A 48 -1.55 4.50 -5.97
C THR A 48 -1.17 3.48 -7.05
N GLN A 49 -2.05 3.30 -8.04
CA GLN A 49 -1.77 2.45 -9.20
C GLN A 49 -0.56 2.92 -10.03
N ASP A 50 -0.23 4.21 -9.97
CA ASP A 50 0.93 4.82 -10.62
C ASP A 50 2.22 4.70 -9.78
N GLY A 51 2.14 4.03 -8.62
CA GLY A 51 3.28 3.84 -7.73
C GLY A 51 3.65 5.07 -6.89
N GLU A 52 2.76 6.07 -6.81
CA GLU A 52 2.91 7.18 -5.87
C GLU A 52 2.60 6.69 -4.45
N VAL A 53 3.40 7.11 -3.47
CA VAL A 53 3.16 6.80 -2.06
C VAL A 53 2.68 8.07 -1.38
N VAL A 54 1.41 8.09 -0.99
CA VAL A 54 0.76 9.24 -0.33
C VAL A 54 0.49 8.92 1.13
N SER A 55 0.46 9.97 1.95
CA SER A 55 0.02 9.87 3.35
C SER A 55 -1.39 10.41 3.45
N GLY A 56 -2.24 9.73 4.21
CA GLY A 56 -3.65 10.09 4.30
C GLY A 56 -4.45 9.14 5.18
N ILE A 57 -5.75 9.11 4.92
CA ILE A 57 -6.71 8.19 5.53
C ILE A 57 -7.33 7.30 4.45
N THR A 58 -7.67 6.06 4.84
CA THR A 58 -8.35 5.08 3.96
C THR A 58 -9.80 4.86 4.39
N GLY A 59 -10.61 4.30 3.49
CA GLY A 59 -12.00 3.94 3.80
C GLY A 59 -12.96 5.12 3.83
N VAL A 60 -12.59 6.23 3.18
CA VAL A 60 -13.47 7.39 2.99
C VAL A 60 -14.57 7.10 1.98
N SER A 61 -15.68 7.83 2.08
CA SER A 61 -16.75 7.80 1.10
C SER A 61 -16.20 8.20 -0.29
N PRO A 62 -16.74 7.64 -1.39
CA PRO A 62 -16.27 7.98 -2.74
C PRO A 62 -16.34 9.47 -3.08
N GLU A 63 -17.31 10.20 -2.50
CA GLU A 63 -17.49 11.64 -2.69
C GLU A 63 -16.41 12.50 -2.02
N GLU A 64 -15.73 11.98 -1.00
CA GLU A 64 -14.66 12.66 -0.26
C GLU A 64 -13.26 12.16 -0.66
N ALA A 65 -13.21 11.18 -1.57
CA ALA A 65 -11.97 10.51 -1.95
C ALA A 65 -11.18 11.33 -2.98
N ASP A 66 -9.89 11.55 -2.71
CA ASP A 66 -8.94 12.06 -3.70
C ASP A 66 -8.60 11.02 -4.77
N GLY A 67 -8.86 9.74 -4.49
CA GLY A 67 -8.65 8.66 -5.44
C GLY A 67 -8.72 7.27 -4.83
N ILE A 68 -8.29 6.29 -5.63
CA ILE A 68 -8.23 4.87 -5.26
C ILE A 68 -6.77 4.44 -5.14
N GLY A 69 -6.46 3.69 -4.09
CA GLY A 69 -5.13 3.16 -3.85
C GLY A 69 -5.15 1.85 -3.08
N TYR A 70 -3.98 1.48 -2.56
CA TYR A 70 -3.76 0.26 -1.81
C TYR A 70 -2.98 0.56 -0.53
N THR A 71 -3.37 -0.06 0.57
CA THR A 71 -2.58 0.01 1.82
C THR A 71 -1.31 -0.82 1.69
N SER A 72 -0.19 -0.27 2.15
CA SER A 72 1.06 -1.05 2.29
C SER A 72 0.82 -2.30 3.14
N HIS A 73 1.22 -3.47 2.65
CA HIS A 73 1.08 -4.73 3.37
C HIS A 73 1.86 -4.71 4.69
N PHE A 74 2.93 -3.91 4.81
CA PHE A 74 3.66 -3.75 6.06
C PHE A 74 2.83 -3.18 7.21
N ALA A 75 1.71 -2.51 6.92
CA ALA A 75 0.81 -1.99 7.94
C ALA A 75 -0.10 -3.08 8.53
N THR A 76 -0.42 -4.12 7.75
CA THR A 76 -1.36 -5.19 8.15
C THR A 76 -0.69 -6.54 8.38
N CYS A 77 0.56 -6.72 7.94
CA CYS A 77 1.29 -7.97 8.10
C CYS A 77 1.73 -8.18 9.55
N THR A 78 1.27 -9.25 10.18
CA THR A 78 1.69 -9.67 11.53
C THR A 78 3.20 -9.93 11.64
N GLN A 79 3.83 -10.30 10.52
CA GLN A 79 5.26 -10.62 10.42
C GLN A 79 6.08 -9.47 9.83
N ALA A 80 5.51 -8.26 9.67
CA ALA A 80 6.17 -7.11 9.05
C ALA A 80 7.54 -6.78 9.68
N LYS A 81 7.65 -6.95 11.01
CA LYS A 81 8.87 -6.66 11.77
C LYS A 81 10.06 -7.50 11.31
N ARG A 82 9.85 -8.71 10.78
CA ARG A 82 10.91 -9.61 10.28
C ARG A 82 11.58 -9.08 9.01
N PHE A 83 10.88 -8.23 8.26
CA PHE A 83 11.38 -7.63 7.00
C PHE A 83 12.06 -6.28 7.21
N ARG A 84 11.84 -5.64 8.36
CA ARG A 84 12.55 -4.42 8.73
C ARG A 84 13.97 -4.82 9.12
N ARG A 85 14.95 -4.57 8.25
CA ARG A 85 16.37 -4.68 8.66
C ARG A 85 16.58 -3.66 9.79
N ARG A 86 17.08 -4.13 10.94
CA ARG A 86 17.72 -3.24 11.93
C ARG A 86 18.91 -2.61 11.20
N GLY A 87 18.85 -1.30 11.01
CA GLY A 87 20.04 -0.50 10.72
C GLY A 87 20.95 -0.50 11.94
#